data_AF-A0A7C2YKY6-F1
#
_entry.id   AF-A0A7C2YKY6-F1
#
_cell.length_a   1.000
_cell.length_b   1.000
_cell.length_c   1.000
_cell.angle_alpha   90.00
_cell.angle_beta   90.00
_cell.angle_gamma   90.00
#
_symmetry.space_group_name_H-M   'P 1'
#
loop_
_entity.id
_entity.type
_entity.pdbx_description
1 polymer ?
#
loop_
_entity_poly.entity_id
_entity_poly.type
_entity_poly.pdbx_seq_one_letter_code
_entity_poly.pdbx_strand_id
1 'polypeptide(L)' 'LASAIEASLKRAEELGLESIAFPAISTGAFGYPYREAAEIMAKVLRDHDYSSVKKVILSLFDERAYREFERVFDEVFG' A
#
# COMPACT_ATOMS: atom_id res chain seq x y z
N LEU A 1 6.13 9.03 -0.69
CA LEU A 1 5.19 7.91 -0.40
C LEU A 1 5.31 6.83 -1.47
N ALA A 2 5.00 7.12 -2.74
CA ALA A 2 5.11 6.15 -3.84
C ALA A 2 6.47 5.42 -3.88
N SER A 3 7.57 6.17 -3.87
CA SER A 3 8.93 5.62 -3.87
C SER A 3 9.23 4.68 -2.70
N ALA A 4 8.61 4.88 -1.54
CA ALA A 4 8.79 4.00 -0.39
C ALA A 4 8.14 2.63 -0.64
N ILE A 5 6.93 2.63 -1.20
CA ILE A 5 6.20 1.40 -1.56
C ILE A 5 6.92 0.67 -2.70
N GLU A 6 7.30 1.38 -3.76
CA GLU A 6 8.03 0.82 -4.90
C GLU A 6 9.35 0.16 -4.48
N ALA A 7 10.15 0.87 -3.66
CA ALA A 7 11.42 0.35 -3.18
C ALA A 7 11.23 -0.88 -2.27
N SER A 8 10.21 -0.87 -1.41
CA SER A 8 9.88 -2.02 -0.56
C SER A 8 9.40 -3.23 -1.36
N LEU A 9 8.55 -3.03 -2.37
CA LEU A 9 8.08 -4.10 -3.27
C LEU A 9 9.25 -4.69 -4.04
N LYS A 10 10.06 -3.84 -4.70
CA LYS A 10 11.26 -4.27 -5.41
C LYS A 10 12.17 -5.08 -4.50
N ARG A 11 12.35 -4.64 -3.25
CA ARG A 11 13.19 -5.36 -2.31
C ARG A 11 12.62 -6.72 -1.91
N ALA A 12 11.30 -6.84 -1.78
CA ALA A 12 10.64 -8.11 -1.51
C ALA A 12 10.77 -9.09 -2.69
N GLU A 13 10.63 -8.59 -3.91
CA GLU A 13 10.84 -9.34 -5.16
C GLU A 13 12.29 -9.85 -5.28
N GLU A 14 13.28 -9.00 -5.03
CA GLU A 14 14.70 -9.38 -5.01
C GLU A 14 15.03 -10.47 -3.97
N LEU A 15 14.30 -10.48 -2.87
CA LEU A 15 14.44 -11.47 -1.79
C LEU A 15 13.60 -12.74 -2.02
N GLY A 16 12.81 -12.80 -3.10
CA GLY A 16 11.92 -13.92 -3.40
C GLY A 16 10.82 -14.11 -2.36
N LEU A 17 10.38 -13.04 -1.69
CA LEU A 17 9.34 -13.13 -0.66
C LEU A 17 7.96 -13.32 -1.32
N GLU A 18 7.12 -14.15 -0.69
CA GLU A 18 5.77 -14.41 -1.19
C GLU A 18 4.72 -13.42 -0.66
N SER A 19 5.03 -12.68 0.41
CA SER A 19 4.09 -11.73 1.00
C SER A 19 4.77 -10.54 1.67
N ILE A 20 4.06 -9.42 1.69
CA ILE A 20 4.50 -8.16 2.31
C ILE A 20 3.29 -7.43 2.93
N ALA A 21 3.51 -6.72 4.03
CA ALA A 21 2.51 -5.88 4.67
C ALA A 21 2.97 -4.43 4.74
N PHE A 22 2.08 -3.48 4.44
CA PHE A 22 2.32 -2.05 4.55
C PHE A 22 1.39 -1.41 5.58
N PRO A 23 1.89 -0.52 6.46
CA PRO A 23 1.03 0.38 7.21
C PRO A 23 0.52 1.51 6.31
N ALA A 24 -0.36 2.36 6.83
CA ALA A 24 -0.69 3.66 6.21
C ALA A 24 0.52 4.60 6.31
N ILE A 25 1.47 4.49 5.38
CA ILE A 25 2.74 5.24 5.42
C ILE A 25 2.45 6.74 5.34
N SER A 26 3.20 7.52 6.16
CA SER A 26 3.10 8.98 6.29
C SER A 26 1.85 9.53 6.96
N THR A 27 0.86 8.72 7.35
CA THR A 27 -0.41 9.23 7.91
C THR A 27 -0.42 9.36 9.44
N GLY A 28 0.68 8.97 10.10
CA GLY A 28 0.88 9.10 11.55
C GLY A 28 1.46 10.47 11.92
N ALA A 29 2.67 10.49 12.49
CA ALA A 29 3.34 11.71 12.93
C ALA A 29 3.55 12.76 11.80
N PHE A 30 3.57 12.34 10.54
CA PHE A 30 3.72 13.23 9.39
C PHE A 30 2.39 13.84 8.91
N GLY A 31 1.24 13.40 9.45
CA GLY A 31 -0.06 14.01 9.22
C GLY A 31 -0.56 13.96 7.77
N TYR A 32 -0.01 13.08 6.93
CA TYR A 32 -0.43 12.96 5.54
C TYR A 32 -1.87 12.42 5.48
N PRO A 33 -2.77 12.99 4.66
CA PRO A 33 -4.17 12.57 4.68
C PRO A 33 -4.36 11.13 4.17
N TYR A 34 -5.29 10.40 4.82
CA TYR A 34 -5.51 8.98 4.52
C TYR A 34 -5.93 8.73 3.08
N ARG A 35 -6.84 9.53 2.53
CA ARG A 35 -7.36 9.34 1.17
C ARG A 35 -6.25 9.47 0.14
N GLU A 36 -5.47 10.55 0.19
CA GLU A 36 -4.35 10.74 -0.74
C GLU A 36 -3.25 9.68 -0.56
N ALA A 37 -3.01 9.23 0.68
CA ALA A 37 -2.09 8.13 0.95
C ALA A 37 -2.58 6.83 0.28
N ALA A 38 -3.86 6.52 0.44
CA ALA A 38 -4.51 5.35 -0.14
C ALA A 38 -4.47 5.41 -1.67
N GLU A 39 -4.76 6.55 -2.29
CA GLU A 39 -4.75 6.72 -3.75
C GLU A 39 -3.36 6.45 -4.33
N ILE A 40 -2.32 7.00 -3.69
CA ILE A 40 -0.93 6.76 -4.08
C ILE A 40 -0.56 5.29 -3.91
N MET A 41 -0.88 4.68 -2.77
CA MET A 41 -0.56 3.28 -2.49
C MET A 41 -1.29 2.33 -3.44
N ALA A 42 -2.59 2.52 -3.65
CA ALA A 42 -3.42 1.71 -4.53
C ALA A 42 -2.90 1.75 -5.97
N LYS A 43 -2.55 2.94 -6.48
CA LYS A 43 -1.97 3.09 -7.81
C LYS A 43 -0.65 2.34 -7.95
N VAL A 44 0.29 2.53 -7.01
CA VAL A 44 1.58 1.83 -7.05
C VAL A 44 1.40 0.32 -7.01
N LEU A 45 0.50 -0.17 -6.15
CA LEU A 45 0.23 -1.61 -6.03
C LEU A 45 -0.43 -2.17 -7.28
N ARG A 46 -1.36 -1.45 -7.91
CA ARG A 46 -1.98 -1.89 -9.15
C ARG A 46 -1.00 -1.94 -10.32
N ASP A 47 -0.11 -0.95 -10.39
CA ASP A 47 0.79 -0.75 -11.53
C ASP A 47 2.11 -1.55 -11.37
N HIS A 48 2.32 -2.20 -10.23
CA HIS A 48 3.53 -3.00 -9.98
C HIS A 48 3.50 -4.34 -10.73
N ASP A 49 4.63 -4.71 -11.34
CA ASP A 49 4.82 -6.01 -11.98
C ASP A 49 5.28 -7.05 -10.95
N TYR A 50 4.35 -7.88 -10.49
CA TYR A 50 4.58 -8.88 -9.45
C TYR A 50 5.21 -10.15 -10.01
N SER A 51 6.21 -10.71 -9.32
CA SER A 51 6.81 -11.99 -9.69
C SER A 51 6.80 -13.02 -8.56
N SER A 52 7.47 -12.75 -7.44
CA SER A 52 7.50 -13.62 -6.26
C SER A 52 6.40 -13.27 -5.28
N VAL A 53 6.05 -11.99 -5.14
CA VAL A 53 5.05 -11.53 -4.17
C VAL A 53 3.66 -11.89 -4.68
N LYS A 54 2.95 -12.69 -3.88
CA LYS A 54 1.59 -13.19 -4.19
C LYS A 54 0.53 -12.54 -3.31
N LYS A 55 0.93 -11.91 -2.20
CA LYS A 55 0.00 -11.30 -1.25
C LYS A 55 0.56 -10.01 -0.68
N VAL A 56 -0.20 -8.93 -0.86
CA VAL A 56 0.03 -7.65 -0.18
C VAL A 56 -1.06 -7.43 0.87
N ILE A 57 -0.68 -7.03 2.07
CA ILE A 57 -1.60 -6.73 3.17
C ILE A 57 -1.48 -5.25 3.54
N LEU A 58 -2.59 -4.54 3.64
CA LEU A 58 -2.60 -3.22 4.27
C LEU A 58 -2.98 -3.36 5.75
N SER A 59 -2.01 -3.11 6.62
CA SER A 59 -2.18 -3.17 8.07
C SER A 59 -2.56 -1.79 8.60
N LEU A 60 -3.86 -1.53 8.65
CA LEU A 60 -4.44 -0.24 8.99
C LEU A 60 -4.84 -0.24 10.48
N PHE A 61 -4.36 0.76 11.22
CA PHE A 61 -4.46 0.76 12.68
C PHE A 61 -5.85 1.13 13.21
N ASP A 62 -6.50 2.12 12.60
CA ASP A 62 -7.81 2.61 13.04
C ASP A 62 -8.88 2.49 11.95
N GLU A 63 -10.14 2.61 12.38
CA GLU A 63 -11.30 2.47 11.50
C GLU A 63 -11.38 3.57 10.43
N ARG A 64 -10.85 4.76 10.71
CA ARG A 64 -10.86 5.87 9.74
C ARG A 64 -9.91 5.58 8.59
N ALA A 65 -8.70 5.12 8.90
CA ALA A 65 -7.75 4.65 7.91
C ALA A 65 -8.35 3.49 7.11
N TYR A 66 -8.94 2.50 7.78
CA TYR A 66 -9.59 1.36 7.12
C TYR A 66 -10.63 1.81 6.09
N ARG A 67 -11.61 2.63 6.49
CA ARG A 67 -12.71 3.07 5.62
C ARG A 67 -12.24 3.89 4.42
N GLU A 68 -11.25 4.78 4.60
CA GLU A 68 -10.73 5.58 3.49
C GLU A 68 -9.93 4.72 2.50
N PHE A 69 -9.13 3.78 3.01
CA PHE A 69 -8.42 2.84 2.14
C PHE A 69 -9.36 1.88 1.43
N GLU A 70 -10.37 1.32 2.12
CA GLU A 70 -11.39 0.45 1.51
C GLU A 70 -12.06 1.13 0.31
N ARG A 71 -12.58 2.35 0.50
CA ARG A 71 -13.21 3.12 -0.59
C ARG A 71 -12.30 3.31 -1.79
N VAL A 72 -11.06 3.74 -1.55
CA VAL A 72 -10.10 4.00 -2.63
C VAL A 72 -9.70 2.69 -3.32
N PHE A 73 -9.53 1.60 -2.58
CA PHE A 73 -9.17 0.32 -3.17
C PHE A 73 -10.32 -0.27 -3.98
N ASP A 74 -11.57 -0.11 -3.53
CA ASP A 74 -12.76 -0.47 -4.32
C ASP A 74 -12.84 0.36 -5.61
N GLU A 75 -12.53 1.66 -5.56
CA GLU A 75 -12.50 2.53 -6.76
C GLU A 75 -11.38 2.14 -7.75
N VAL A 76 -10.26 1.57 -7.26
CA VAL A 76 -9.05 1.30 -8.05
C VAL A 76 -8.98 -0.13 -8.57
N PHE A 77 -9.50 -1.11 -7.81
CA PHE A 77 -9.42 -2.55 -8.07
C PHE A 77 -10.78 -3.23 -8.31
N GLY A 78 -11.89 -2.57 -7.97
CA GLY A 78 -13.25 -3.03 -8.29
C GLY A 78 -13.58 -2.87 -9.77
#